data_AF-A0A067D3Y0-F1
#
_entry.id   AF-A0A067D3Y0-F1
#
_cell.length_a   1.000
_cell.length_b   1.000
_cell.length_c   1.000
_cell.angle_alpha   90.00
_cell.angle_beta   90.00
_cell.angle_gamma   90.00
#
_symmetry.space_group_name_H-M   'P 1'
#
loop_
_entity.id
_entity.type
_entity.pdbx_description
1 polymer ?
#
loop_
_entity_poly.entity_id
_entity_poly.type
_entity_poly.pdbx_seq_one_letter_code
_entity_poly.pdbx_strand_id
1 'polypeptide(L)'
;MDVVEAALVDAIAPFPEELRKALVAKFQGYYETPATASVEEVLRKRLTDDRARQLLFEPTPSDGLWYAALVQGPPHGAPATHPCAITCQRYLAMMYLCHAQVWSFASEFILHDGLVTLVSMFDHDDMHMRGQALDTFTQLTSNPAFDWFQQPTTALEKALHHKMLLLPNSASIVQQLVHNQATPELSFCALQILAFYMSWVRKLYTKGELRLSRALLDSLSAWTESASPDEAELAANVFADFNRWPAADASDSSSLAGVEYPREMKLLQEASDAFKTKAFDRVLELCSDVLDGNNNADTLPPAERQRALALRGAAHLAAGNAQAATGDLYTALEHPPTPSERGRWALSLADALTQLNQLDRALSVLHEHVDGSDGALHDAIQKLLAVKAAARASSKDAKEQALVEALMQRKHPKPVGPRDVVLAPVVPKRDVNGTFNKENNQDELIPAKPKVLLTKKKPTKHISTSMSAQPFSTTTGRRLLKAKTNPEAMAKLLSTLALEDFERVIGSVLSEDMLLGLFRGLRLVPASVAASIVGCLEATPRYQLTLDLASHDVLALRTQLMSLLH
;
A
#
# COMPACT_ATOMS: atom_id res chain seq x y z
N MET A 1 32.22 15.28 7.20
CA MET A 1 30.94 15.81 6.69
C MET A 1 29.92 15.45 7.74
N ASP A 2 29.10 16.40 8.19
CA ASP A 2 28.02 16.12 9.16
C ASP A 2 27.07 15.07 8.55
N VAL A 3 26.57 14.11 9.33
CA VAL A 3 25.67 13.04 8.85
C VAL A 3 24.43 13.65 8.20
N VAL A 4 23.92 14.74 8.77
CA VAL A 4 22.74 15.45 8.26
C VAL A 4 23.02 16.10 6.91
N GLU A 5 24.17 16.78 6.77
CA GLU A 5 24.57 17.39 5.50
C GLU A 5 24.75 16.32 4.42
N ALA A 6 25.43 15.21 4.75
CA ALA A 6 25.66 14.11 3.82
C ALA A 6 24.34 13.47 3.34
N ALA A 7 23.36 13.30 4.24
CA ALA A 7 22.06 12.70 3.89
C ALA A 7 21.20 13.62 3.02
N LEU A 8 21.30 14.94 3.18
CA LEU A 8 20.45 15.91 2.49
C LEU A 8 21.06 16.50 1.22
N VAL A 9 22.39 16.46 1.06
CA VAL A 9 23.14 17.26 0.06
C VAL A 9 22.53 17.19 -1.34
N ASP A 10 22.22 16.00 -1.84
CA ASP A 10 21.70 15.81 -3.18
C ASP A 10 20.23 16.21 -3.29
N ALA A 11 19.43 15.88 -2.27
CA ALA A 11 18.00 16.16 -2.22
C ALA A 11 17.69 17.67 -2.19
N ILE A 12 18.49 18.43 -1.44
CA ILE A 12 18.28 19.87 -1.26
C ILE A 12 19.12 20.73 -2.21
N ALA A 13 20.04 20.14 -2.99
CA ALA A 13 20.89 20.87 -3.93
C ALA A 13 20.12 21.85 -4.83
N PRO A 14 18.92 21.50 -5.37
CA PRO A 14 18.15 22.40 -6.24
C PRO A 14 17.51 23.59 -5.50
N PHE A 15 17.48 23.58 -4.16
CA PHE A 15 16.82 24.63 -3.40
C PHE A 15 17.69 25.89 -3.24
N PRO A 16 17.06 27.07 -3.09
CA PRO A 16 17.77 28.31 -2.75
C PRO A 16 18.63 28.16 -1.50
N GLU A 17 19.78 28.84 -1.47
CA GLU A 17 20.77 28.67 -0.40
C GLU A 17 20.19 28.87 1.02
N GLU A 18 19.35 29.87 1.20
CA GLU A 18 18.70 30.16 2.47
C GLU A 18 17.76 29.03 2.92
N LEU A 19 17.04 28.42 1.98
CA LEU A 19 16.18 27.26 2.28
C LEU A 19 17.02 26.03 2.61
N ARG A 20 18.15 25.81 1.91
CA ARG A 20 19.08 24.73 2.23
C ARG A 20 19.62 24.86 3.65
N LYS A 21 20.09 26.05 4.04
CA LYS A 21 20.56 26.34 5.41
C LYS A 21 19.47 26.08 6.45
N ALA A 22 18.24 26.53 6.19
CA ALA A 22 17.11 26.33 7.09
C ALA A 22 16.74 24.84 7.25
N LEU A 23 16.75 24.07 6.16
CA LEU A 23 16.50 22.63 6.19
C LEU A 23 17.60 21.90 6.95
N VAL A 24 18.87 22.17 6.65
CA VAL A 24 20.00 21.57 7.38
C VAL A 24 19.90 21.86 8.87
N ALA A 25 19.66 23.11 9.27
CA ALA A 25 19.50 23.48 10.68
C ALA A 25 18.31 22.74 11.34
N LYS A 26 17.18 22.62 10.64
CA LYS A 26 16.00 21.91 11.15
C LYS A 26 16.30 20.42 11.38
N PHE A 27 16.91 19.76 10.41
CA PHE A 27 17.27 18.34 10.51
C PHE A 27 18.44 18.10 11.47
N GLN A 28 19.33 19.07 11.66
CA GLN A 28 20.34 19.03 12.72
C GLN A 28 19.68 18.95 14.09
N GLY A 29 18.62 19.75 14.32
CA GLY A 29 17.82 19.65 15.54
C GLY A 29 17.18 18.27 15.74
N TYR A 30 16.76 17.61 14.64
CA TYR A 30 16.25 16.23 14.71
C TYR A 30 17.35 15.21 15.00
N TYR A 31 18.57 15.42 14.49
CA TYR A 31 19.72 14.57 14.79
C TYR A 31 20.14 14.70 16.25
N GLU A 32 20.22 15.92 16.77
CA GLU A 32 20.56 16.17 18.17
C GLU A 32 19.49 15.63 19.12
N THR A 33 18.21 15.77 18.76
CA THR A 33 17.05 15.30 19.53
C THR A 33 16.17 14.35 18.71
N PRO A 34 16.53 13.07 18.56
CA PRO A 34 15.86 12.11 17.65
C PRO A 34 14.45 11.70 18.05
N ALA A 35 13.92 12.19 19.19
CA ALA A 35 12.62 11.81 19.74
C ALA A 35 12.48 10.28 19.94
N THR A 36 13.56 9.64 20.40
CA THR A 36 13.66 8.19 20.59
C THR A 36 12.48 7.61 21.35
N ALA A 37 12.00 8.27 22.41
CA ALA A 37 10.84 7.81 23.17
C ALA A 37 9.57 7.65 22.30
N SER A 38 9.30 8.60 21.41
CA SER A 38 8.17 8.52 20.48
C SER A 38 8.38 7.42 19.44
N VAL A 39 9.61 7.26 18.94
CA VAL A 39 9.97 6.17 18.00
C VAL A 39 9.79 4.80 18.66
N GLU A 40 10.22 4.64 19.91
CA GLU A 40 10.05 3.41 20.69
C GLU A 40 8.58 3.06 20.87
N GLU A 41 7.74 4.06 21.16
CA GLU A 41 6.30 3.87 21.40
C GLU A 41 5.57 3.43 20.13
N VAL A 42 5.85 4.09 19.00
CA VAL A 42 5.26 3.73 17.70
C VAL A 42 5.71 2.34 17.26
N LEU A 43 7.01 2.04 17.37
CA LEU A 43 7.54 0.74 16.95
C LEU A 43 7.34 -0.38 17.98
N ARG A 44 6.90 -0.03 19.19
CA ARG A 44 6.81 -0.93 20.35
C ARG A 44 8.11 -1.69 20.62
N LYS A 45 9.25 -1.00 20.45
CA LYS A 45 10.60 -1.57 20.56
C LYS A 45 11.53 -0.61 21.27
N ARG A 46 12.47 -1.16 22.06
CA ARG A 46 13.52 -0.36 22.70
C ARG A 46 14.59 0.01 21.69
N LEU A 47 15.00 1.27 21.67
CA LEU A 47 15.93 1.87 20.71
C LEU A 47 16.87 2.83 21.43
N THR A 48 18.11 2.90 20.95
CA THR A 48 19.05 3.94 21.35
C THR A 48 18.89 5.17 20.46
N ASP A 49 19.33 6.33 20.94
CA ASP A 49 19.37 7.56 20.14
C ASP A 49 20.14 7.37 18.83
N ASP A 50 21.26 6.64 18.86
CA ASP A 50 22.06 6.35 17.67
C ASP A 50 21.27 5.53 16.65
N ARG A 51 20.47 4.55 17.11
CA ARG A 51 19.63 3.78 16.20
C ARG A 51 18.48 4.60 15.64
N ALA A 52 17.89 5.50 16.43
CA ALA A 52 16.85 6.42 15.96
C ALA A 52 17.40 7.41 14.92
N ARG A 53 18.61 7.96 15.15
CA ARG A 53 19.34 8.79 14.18
C ARG A 53 19.63 8.03 12.89
N GLN A 54 20.20 6.82 13.00
CA GLN A 54 20.46 5.98 11.83
C GLN A 54 19.16 5.71 11.05
N LEU A 55 18.09 5.36 11.74
CA LEU A 55 16.79 5.12 11.10
C LEU A 55 16.29 6.35 10.34
N LEU A 56 16.48 7.56 10.88
CA LEU A 56 16.02 8.78 10.23
C LEU A 56 16.88 9.18 9.02
N PHE A 57 18.21 9.10 9.13
CA PHE A 57 19.14 9.67 8.14
C PHE A 57 19.80 8.65 7.21
N GLU A 58 20.04 7.43 7.68
CA GLU A 58 20.76 6.37 6.96
C GLU A 58 20.03 5.02 7.09
N PRO A 59 18.74 4.94 6.69
CA PRO A 59 17.98 3.70 6.83
C PRO A 59 18.55 2.60 5.94
N THR A 60 18.49 1.38 6.44
CA THR A 60 18.83 0.17 5.69
C THR A 60 17.58 -0.40 5.01
N PRO A 61 17.69 -1.27 3.99
CA PRO A 61 16.52 -1.89 3.35
C PRO A 61 15.54 -2.52 4.34
N SER A 62 16.03 -3.24 5.36
CA SER A 62 15.21 -3.86 6.40
C SER A 62 14.40 -2.86 7.25
N ASP A 63 14.75 -1.58 7.20
CA ASP A 63 14.08 -0.52 7.95
C ASP A 63 12.81 -0.03 7.26
N GLY A 64 12.56 -0.42 6.01
CA GLY A 64 11.35 -0.07 5.26
C GLY A 64 10.07 -0.44 6.01
N LEU A 65 10.08 -1.59 6.72
CA LEU A 65 8.96 -2.04 7.54
C LEU A 65 8.66 -1.11 8.73
N TRP A 66 9.69 -0.51 9.33
CA TRP A 66 9.52 0.44 10.43
C TRP A 66 9.08 1.80 9.91
N TYR A 67 9.54 2.20 8.72
CA TYR A 67 9.09 3.44 8.09
C TYR A 67 7.59 3.44 7.81
N ALA A 68 7.02 2.33 7.34
CA ALA A 68 5.58 2.24 7.12
C ALA A 68 4.76 2.55 8.39
N ALA A 69 5.25 2.15 9.57
CA ALA A 69 4.65 2.48 10.85
C ALA A 69 4.96 3.91 11.33
N LEU A 70 6.19 4.40 11.12
CA LEU A 70 6.63 5.72 11.58
C LEU A 70 6.03 6.87 10.78
N VAL A 71 5.75 6.64 9.49
CA VAL A 71 5.08 7.56 8.57
C VAL A 71 3.56 7.55 8.76
N GLN A 72 3.01 6.63 9.56
CA GLN A 72 1.58 6.57 9.81
C GLN A 72 1.09 7.83 10.53
N GLY A 73 0.08 8.46 9.95
CA GLY A 73 -0.61 9.59 10.56
C GLY A 73 -1.21 9.23 11.93
N PRO A 74 -1.36 10.21 12.84
CA PRO A 74 -1.93 9.93 14.14
C PRO A 74 -3.42 9.55 14.01
N PRO A 75 -3.99 8.80 14.98
CA PRO A 75 -5.42 8.51 15.01
C PRO A 75 -6.26 9.80 14.96
N HIS A 76 -7.45 9.74 14.37
CA HIS A 76 -8.32 10.90 14.24
C HIS A 76 -8.61 11.54 15.62
N GLY A 77 -8.40 12.84 15.74
CA GLY A 77 -8.57 13.59 16.99
C GLY A 77 -7.41 13.50 18.00
N ALA A 78 -6.32 12.81 17.67
CA ALA A 78 -5.14 12.76 18.53
C ALA A 78 -4.43 14.14 18.59
N PRO A 79 -3.85 14.49 19.75
CA PRO A 79 -3.14 15.77 19.91
C PRO A 79 -1.83 15.80 19.12
N ALA A 80 -1.33 17.00 18.81
CA ALA A 80 -0.03 17.19 18.12
C ALA A 80 1.17 16.60 18.89
N THR A 81 1.03 16.36 20.19
CA THR A 81 2.04 15.71 21.04
C THR A 81 2.00 14.18 20.95
N HIS A 82 1.06 13.60 20.21
CA HIS A 82 0.96 12.15 20.05
C HIS A 82 2.22 11.61 19.35
N PRO A 83 2.79 10.46 19.79
CA PRO A 83 4.00 9.89 19.20
C PRO A 83 3.95 9.77 17.69
N CYS A 84 2.86 9.24 17.12
CA CYS A 84 2.68 9.16 15.66
C CYS A 84 2.72 10.52 14.96
N ALA A 85 2.20 11.59 15.57
CA ALA A 85 2.25 12.92 14.96
C ALA A 85 3.71 13.41 14.86
N ILE A 86 4.48 13.22 15.93
CA ILE A 86 5.90 13.60 16.01
C ILE A 86 6.73 12.79 15.02
N THR A 87 6.54 11.46 14.98
CA THR A 87 7.31 10.60 14.07
C THR A 87 6.89 10.84 12.63
N CYS A 88 5.60 10.87 12.32
CA CYS A 88 5.09 11.03 10.96
C CYS A 88 5.70 12.26 10.28
N GLN A 89 5.67 13.42 10.94
CA GLN A 89 6.24 14.64 10.38
C GLN A 89 7.74 14.53 10.04
N ARG A 90 8.52 13.86 10.89
CA ARG A 90 9.98 13.72 10.71
C ARG A 90 10.33 12.70 9.63
N TYR A 91 9.71 11.52 9.72
CA TYR A 91 10.01 10.39 8.86
C TYR A 91 9.40 10.55 7.47
N LEU A 92 8.20 11.15 7.33
CA LEU A 92 7.63 11.49 6.02
C LEU A 92 8.50 12.51 5.30
N ALA A 93 9.02 13.52 6.00
CA ALA A 93 9.88 14.52 5.39
C ALA A 93 11.19 13.91 4.84
N MET A 94 11.83 13.00 5.59
CA MET A 94 13.02 12.28 5.09
C MET A 94 12.69 11.28 3.97
N MET A 95 11.52 10.62 4.05
CA MET A 95 11.04 9.76 2.99
C MET A 95 10.86 10.53 1.68
N TYR A 96 10.20 11.69 1.75
CA TYR A 96 9.95 12.61 0.65
C TYR A 96 11.22 13.19 0.04
N LEU A 97 12.18 13.62 0.87
CA LEU A 97 13.40 14.28 0.39
C LEU A 97 14.41 13.28 -0.17
N CYS A 98 14.63 12.15 0.53
CA CYS A 98 15.79 11.30 0.27
C CYS A 98 15.38 9.86 -0.04
N HIS A 99 14.60 9.23 0.83
CA HIS A 99 14.57 7.76 0.88
C HIS A 99 13.70 7.12 -0.21
N ALA A 100 12.70 7.83 -0.74
CA ALA A 100 11.87 7.34 -1.84
C ALA A 100 12.67 7.06 -3.14
N GLN A 101 13.83 7.70 -3.30
CA GLN A 101 14.69 7.53 -4.46
C GLN A 101 15.56 6.26 -4.37
N VAL A 102 15.80 5.75 -3.16
CA VAL A 102 16.64 4.58 -2.91
C VAL A 102 15.81 3.30 -3.06
N TRP A 103 15.82 2.70 -4.25
CA TRP A 103 14.92 1.58 -4.59
C TRP A 103 14.99 0.38 -3.65
N SER A 104 16.19 0.00 -3.18
CA SER A 104 16.35 -1.11 -2.24
C SER A 104 15.60 -0.89 -0.92
N PHE A 105 15.46 0.36 -0.49
CA PHE A 105 14.68 0.75 0.68
C PHE A 105 13.20 0.96 0.33
N ALA A 106 12.93 1.70 -0.75
CA ALA A 106 11.58 2.02 -1.21
C ALA A 106 10.73 0.77 -1.49
N SER A 107 11.33 -0.27 -2.08
CA SER A 107 10.63 -1.54 -2.34
C SER A 107 10.20 -2.23 -1.04
N GLU A 108 11.06 -2.29 -0.02
CA GLU A 108 10.71 -2.84 1.30
C GLU A 108 9.61 -2.01 1.99
N PHE A 109 9.68 -0.68 1.92
CA PHE A 109 8.59 0.19 2.39
C PHE A 109 7.24 -0.14 1.72
N ILE A 110 7.22 -0.34 0.41
CA ILE A 110 6.00 -0.72 -0.34
C ILE A 110 5.49 -2.10 0.08
N LEU A 111 6.38 -3.09 0.23
CA LEU A 111 6.03 -4.44 0.68
C LEU A 111 5.38 -4.45 2.07
N HIS A 112 5.69 -3.48 2.90
CA HIS A 112 5.17 -3.32 4.25
C HIS A 112 4.04 -2.28 4.36
N ASP A 113 3.24 -2.15 3.29
CA ASP A 113 2.03 -1.31 3.25
C ASP A 113 2.30 0.20 3.31
N GLY A 114 3.53 0.63 3.03
CA GLY A 114 3.88 2.04 2.97
C GLY A 114 3.01 2.85 1.99
N LEU A 115 2.59 2.27 0.87
CA LEU A 115 1.66 2.93 -0.06
C LEU A 115 0.27 3.16 0.56
N VAL A 116 -0.23 2.22 1.38
CA VAL A 116 -1.49 2.38 2.10
C VAL A 116 -1.39 3.55 3.06
N THR A 117 -0.27 3.63 3.79
CA THR A 117 0.03 4.73 4.72
C THR A 117 0.10 6.08 4.02
N LEU A 118 0.67 6.16 2.81
CA LEU A 118 0.72 7.40 2.04
C LEU A 118 -0.68 7.83 1.58
N VAL A 119 -1.46 6.90 1.04
CA VAL A 119 -2.83 7.19 0.57
C VAL A 119 -3.73 7.64 1.72
N SER A 120 -3.56 7.11 2.94
CA SER A 120 -4.33 7.56 4.10
C SER A 120 -3.98 8.98 4.56
N MET A 121 -3.00 9.65 3.92
CA MET A 121 -2.66 11.05 4.19
C MET A 121 -3.11 12.00 3.07
N PHE A 122 -3.75 11.50 2.02
CA PHE A 122 -4.21 12.34 0.90
C PHE A 122 -5.37 13.28 1.29
N ASP A 123 -6.04 13.05 2.42
CA ASP A 123 -7.06 13.93 3.00
C ASP A 123 -6.57 14.65 4.27
N HIS A 124 -5.28 14.57 4.60
CA HIS A 124 -4.75 15.15 5.85
C HIS A 124 -4.95 16.66 5.93
N ASP A 125 -5.34 17.18 7.10
CA ASP A 125 -5.65 18.61 7.30
C ASP A 125 -4.46 19.54 7.04
N ASP A 126 -3.25 19.09 7.39
CA ASP A 126 -2.01 19.79 7.05
C ASP A 126 -1.67 19.59 5.55
N MET A 127 -1.81 20.67 4.77
CA MET A 127 -1.50 20.70 3.34
C MET A 127 -0.07 20.31 3.02
N HIS A 128 0.90 20.59 3.89
CA HIS A 128 2.30 20.22 3.66
C HIS A 128 2.48 18.71 3.75
N MET A 129 1.88 18.07 4.76
CA MET A 129 1.92 16.61 4.90
C MET A 129 1.19 15.92 3.76
N ARG A 130 0.03 16.45 3.38
CA ARG A 130 -0.75 15.96 2.25
C ARG A 130 0.06 16.04 0.94
N GLY A 131 0.70 17.17 0.67
CA GLY A 131 1.55 17.38 -0.49
C GLY A 131 2.78 16.46 -0.50
N GLN A 132 3.45 16.30 0.65
CA GLN A 132 4.56 15.35 0.80
C GLN A 132 4.13 13.91 0.54
N ALA A 133 2.95 13.49 1.03
CA ALA A 133 2.45 12.15 0.81
C ALA A 133 2.16 11.88 -0.68
N LEU A 134 1.47 12.80 -1.36
CA LEU A 134 1.19 12.73 -2.80
C LEU A 134 2.49 12.65 -3.60
N ASP A 135 3.44 13.56 -3.35
CA ASP A 135 4.69 13.56 -4.12
C ASP A 135 5.56 12.33 -3.82
N THR A 136 5.62 11.88 -2.57
CA THR A 136 6.31 10.63 -2.22
C THR A 136 5.71 9.44 -2.98
N PHE A 137 4.38 9.37 -3.08
CA PHE A 137 3.71 8.33 -3.85
C PHE A 137 4.09 8.40 -5.33
N THR A 138 4.12 9.60 -5.90
CA THR A 138 4.57 9.84 -7.28
C THR A 138 6.02 9.39 -7.47
N GLN A 139 6.95 9.79 -6.58
CA GLN A 139 8.36 9.39 -6.64
C GLN A 139 8.54 7.86 -6.61
N LEU A 140 7.78 7.16 -5.75
CA LEU A 140 7.81 5.69 -5.67
C LEU A 140 7.27 5.02 -6.95
N THR A 141 6.24 5.61 -7.55
CA THR A 141 5.61 5.09 -8.78
C THR A 141 6.33 5.51 -10.06
N SER A 142 7.21 6.52 -9.99
CA SER A 142 8.08 6.95 -11.08
C SER A 142 9.55 6.56 -10.88
N ASN A 143 9.86 5.68 -9.92
CA ASN A 143 11.25 5.33 -9.62
C ASN A 143 11.91 4.61 -10.82
N PRO A 144 13.03 5.10 -11.36
CA PRO A 144 13.64 4.57 -12.58
C PRO A 144 14.19 3.14 -12.44
N ALA A 145 14.36 2.65 -11.21
CA ALA A 145 14.81 1.28 -10.95
C ALA A 145 13.67 0.25 -11.10
N PHE A 146 12.42 0.69 -11.25
CA PHE A 146 11.26 -0.20 -11.35
C PHE A 146 10.23 0.30 -12.36
N ASP A 147 10.08 -0.43 -13.46
CA ASP A 147 9.04 -0.15 -14.45
C ASP A 147 7.71 -0.81 -14.06
N TRP A 148 6.82 -0.04 -13.43
CA TRP A 148 5.48 -0.49 -13.07
C TRP A 148 4.66 -0.99 -14.26
N PHE A 149 4.94 -0.53 -15.49
CA PHE A 149 4.22 -0.93 -16.69
C PHE A 149 4.78 -2.17 -17.38
N GLN A 150 5.82 -2.79 -16.80
CA GLN A 150 6.33 -4.10 -17.16
C GLN A 150 5.53 -5.20 -16.42
N GLN A 151 5.28 -6.32 -17.10
CA GLN A 151 4.59 -7.45 -16.47
C GLN A 151 5.49 -8.08 -15.38
N PRO A 152 4.99 -8.32 -14.15
CA PRO A 152 5.83 -8.82 -13.06
C PRO A 152 6.23 -10.28 -13.32
N THR A 153 7.52 -10.52 -13.36
CA THR A 153 8.16 -11.82 -13.64
C THR A 153 8.67 -12.49 -12.37
N THR A 154 9.19 -11.72 -11.42
CA THR A 154 9.76 -12.24 -10.17
C THR A 154 8.74 -12.26 -9.03
N ALA A 155 9.01 -13.04 -7.97
CA ALA A 155 8.15 -13.07 -6.79
C ALA A 155 8.05 -11.70 -6.11
N LEU A 156 9.16 -10.96 -6.06
CA LEU A 156 9.23 -9.61 -5.52
C LEU A 156 8.34 -8.63 -6.32
N GLU A 157 8.49 -8.61 -7.66
CA GLU A 157 7.68 -7.76 -8.54
C GLU A 157 6.18 -8.05 -8.37
N LYS A 158 5.82 -9.34 -8.31
CA LYS A 158 4.42 -9.75 -8.09
C LYS A 158 3.89 -9.24 -6.75
N ALA A 159 4.71 -9.30 -5.69
CA ALA A 159 4.33 -8.79 -4.37
C ALA A 159 4.15 -7.26 -4.37
N LEU A 160 5.03 -6.51 -5.03
CA LEU A 160 4.91 -5.05 -5.17
C LEU A 160 3.64 -4.64 -5.93
N HIS A 161 3.39 -5.29 -7.08
CA HIS A 161 2.16 -5.05 -7.84
C HIS A 161 0.92 -5.42 -7.04
N HIS A 162 0.98 -6.51 -6.29
CA HIS A 162 -0.10 -6.91 -5.41
C HIS A 162 -0.43 -5.85 -4.36
N LYS A 163 0.58 -5.23 -3.73
CA LYS A 163 0.37 -4.14 -2.77
C LYS A 163 -0.30 -2.92 -3.41
N MET A 164 0.09 -2.56 -4.63
CA MET A 164 -0.56 -1.49 -5.40
C MET A 164 -2.02 -1.84 -5.78
N LEU A 165 -2.31 -3.11 -6.12
CA LEU A 165 -3.68 -3.57 -6.44
C LEU A 165 -4.63 -3.54 -5.24
N LEU A 166 -4.12 -3.60 -4.01
CA LEU A 166 -4.96 -3.58 -2.80
C LEU A 166 -5.47 -2.18 -2.44
N LEU A 167 -4.84 -1.11 -2.94
CA LEU A 167 -5.12 0.27 -2.56
C LEU A 167 -6.59 0.73 -2.68
N PRO A 168 -7.39 0.29 -3.68
CA PRO A 168 -8.82 0.62 -3.71
C PRO A 168 -9.59 0.08 -2.51
N ASN A 169 -9.21 -1.10 -2.00
CA ASN A 169 -9.92 -1.76 -0.92
C ASN A 169 -9.36 -1.40 0.46
N SER A 170 -8.06 -1.11 0.56
CA SER A 170 -7.41 -0.81 1.83
C SER A 170 -7.39 0.68 2.20
N ALA A 171 -7.33 1.57 1.20
CA ALA A 171 -7.17 3.00 1.43
C ALA A 171 -8.08 3.89 0.57
N SER A 172 -8.98 3.29 -0.22
CA SER A 172 -9.92 4.02 -1.09
C SER A 172 -9.21 5.02 -2.02
N ILE A 173 -8.06 4.63 -2.60
CA ILE A 173 -7.17 5.53 -3.35
C ILE A 173 -7.89 6.43 -4.37
N VAL A 174 -8.86 5.90 -5.10
CA VAL A 174 -9.62 6.67 -6.11
C VAL A 174 -10.41 7.81 -5.45
N GLN A 175 -11.10 7.54 -4.34
CA GLN A 175 -11.87 8.55 -3.62
C GLN A 175 -10.94 9.62 -3.03
N GLN A 176 -9.81 9.19 -2.46
CA GLN A 176 -8.82 10.08 -1.87
C GLN A 176 -8.17 11.01 -2.90
N LEU A 177 -7.90 10.51 -4.11
CA LEU A 177 -7.38 11.34 -5.20
C LEU A 177 -8.44 12.32 -5.73
N VAL A 178 -9.68 11.88 -5.91
CA VAL A 178 -10.80 12.75 -6.34
C VAL A 178 -11.09 13.85 -5.32
N HIS A 179 -10.94 13.56 -4.02
CA HIS A 179 -11.09 14.58 -2.97
C HIS A 179 -10.15 15.78 -3.16
N ASN A 180 -8.98 15.57 -3.79
CA ASN A 180 -8.00 16.62 -4.05
C ASN A 180 -8.26 17.43 -5.32
N GLN A 181 -9.32 17.13 -6.09
CA GLN A 181 -9.69 17.87 -7.30
C GLN A 181 -9.87 19.38 -7.05
N ALA A 182 -10.47 19.74 -5.92
CA ALA A 182 -10.75 21.13 -5.59
C ALA A 182 -9.60 21.82 -4.87
N THR A 183 -8.48 21.11 -4.60
CA THR A 183 -7.34 21.65 -3.85
C THR A 183 -6.32 22.20 -4.83
N PRO A 184 -6.15 23.54 -4.92
CA PRO A 184 -5.13 24.13 -5.78
C PRO A 184 -3.74 23.58 -5.43
N GLU A 185 -2.83 23.50 -6.40
CA GLU A 185 -1.47 22.96 -6.28
C GLU A 185 -1.37 21.43 -6.14
N LEU A 186 -2.31 20.78 -5.45
CA LEU A 186 -2.32 19.32 -5.26
C LEU A 186 -3.16 18.57 -6.29
N SER A 187 -4.16 19.23 -6.87
CA SER A 187 -5.08 18.64 -7.84
C SER A 187 -4.36 17.99 -9.03
N PHE A 188 -3.36 18.67 -9.60
CA PHE A 188 -2.61 18.13 -10.72
C PHE A 188 -1.84 16.85 -10.37
N CYS A 189 -1.19 16.82 -9.20
CA CYS A 189 -0.48 15.63 -8.72
C CYS A 189 -1.47 14.47 -8.47
N ALA A 190 -2.63 14.75 -7.87
CA ALA A 190 -3.67 13.75 -7.67
C ALA A 190 -4.18 13.19 -9.00
N LEU A 191 -4.39 14.04 -10.02
CA LEU A 191 -4.77 13.62 -11.36
C LEU A 191 -3.69 12.76 -12.03
N GLN A 192 -2.41 13.10 -11.87
CA GLN A 192 -1.29 12.30 -12.38
C GLN A 192 -1.26 10.90 -11.78
N ILE A 193 -1.42 10.79 -10.46
CA ILE A 193 -1.47 9.49 -9.77
C ILE A 193 -2.69 8.69 -10.24
N LEU A 194 -3.84 9.34 -10.36
CA LEU A 194 -5.07 8.68 -10.83
C LEU A 194 -4.92 8.17 -12.27
N ALA A 195 -4.37 9.00 -13.16
CA ALA A 195 -4.09 8.65 -14.55
C ALA A 195 -3.10 7.49 -14.66
N PHE A 196 -2.01 7.52 -13.87
CA PHE A 196 -1.05 6.43 -13.76
C PHE A 196 -1.75 5.15 -13.32
N TYR A 197 -2.48 5.18 -12.21
CA TYR A 197 -3.13 4.02 -11.62
C TYR A 197 -4.10 3.35 -12.58
N MET A 198 -5.04 4.12 -13.17
CA MET A 198 -6.02 3.59 -14.11
C MET A 198 -5.36 3.03 -15.38
N SER A 199 -4.35 3.72 -15.91
CA SER A 199 -3.61 3.25 -17.09
C SER A 199 -2.85 1.96 -16.81
N TRP A 200 -2.24 1.86 -15.63
CA TRP A 200 -1.50 0.69 -15.15
C TRP A 200 -2.43 -0.51 -14.97
N VAL A 201 -3.54 -0.34 -14.25
CA VAL A 201 -4.57 -1.37 -14.08
C VAL A 201 -5.09 -1.83 -15.44
N ARG A 202 -5.49 -0.90 -16.32
CA ARG A 202 -6.01 -1.24 -17.65
C ARG A 202 -4.99 -2.03 -18.47
N LYS A 203 -3.72 -1.61 -18.50
CA LYS A 203 -2.70 -2.25 -19.34
C LYS A 203 -2.35 -3.67 -18.86
N LEU A 204 -2.23 -3.89 -17.55
CA LEU A 204 -1.65 -5.14 -17.02
C LEU A 204 -2.67 -6.10 -16.41
N TYR A 205 -3.81 -5.59 -15.93
CA TYR A 205 -4.77 -6.36 -15.13
C TYR A 205 -6.17 -6.39 -15.74
N THR A 206 -6.31 -5.87 -16.95
CA THR A 206 -7.52 -6.00 -17.76
C THR A 206 -7.16 -6.45 -19.16
N LYS A 207 -8.15 -6.84 -19.97
CA LYS A 207 -7.98 -7.15 -21.40
C LYS A 207 -7.89 -5.88 -22.26
N GLY A 208 -7.26 -4.82 -21.73
CA GLY A 208 -7.20 -3.49 -22.33
C GLY A 208 -8.47 -2.66 -22.15
N GLU A 209 -9.44 -3.12 -21.34
CA GLU A 209 -10.71 -2.45 -21.09
C GLU A 209 -10.88 -2.22 -19.57
N LEU A 210 -10.99 -0.95 -19.19
CA LEU A 210 -11.32 -0.54 -17.82
C LEU A 210 -12.50 0.42 -17.87
N ARG A 211 -13.65 -0.02 -17.37
CA ARG A 211 -14.86 0.82 -17.28
C ARG A 211 -14.87 1.56 -15.95
N LEU A 212 -15.11 2.86 -16.01
CA LEU A 212 -15.22 3.72 -14.83
C LEU A 212 -16.70 3.93 -14.48
N SER A 213 -16.99 4.23 -13.21
CA SER A 213 -18.35 4.62 -12.79
C SER A 213 -18.72 5.99 -13.35
N ARG A 214 -20.02 6.28 -13.45
CA ARG A 214 -20.53 7.59 -13.85
C ARG A 214 -19.92 8.71 -13.02
N ALA A 215 -19.92 8.55 -11.69
CA ALA A 215 -19.38 9.53 -10.76
C ALA A 215 -17.90 9.87 -11.02
N LEU A 216 -17.07 8.87 -11.33
CA LEU A 216 -15.67 9.10 -11.64
C LEU A 216 -15.48 9.76 -13.01
N LEU A 217 -16.27 9.39 -14.01
CA LEU A 217 -16.27 10.05 -15.32
C LEU A 217 -16.69 11.51 -15.21
N ASP A 218 -17.72 11.80 -14.41
CA ASP A 218 -18.18 13.16 -14.18
C ASP A 218 -17.10 13.98 -13.42
N SER A 219 -16.39 13.37 -12.46
CA SER A 219 -15.24 13.99 -11.79
C SER A 219 -14.11 14.29 -12.78
N LEU A 220 -13.76 13.35 -13.67
CA LEU A 220 -12.77 13.56 -14.74
C LEU A 220 -13.19 14.66 -15.72
N SER A 221 -14.48 14.73 -16.05
CA SER A 221 -15.03 15.82 -16.87
C SER A 221 -14.85 17.17 -16.18
N ALA A 222 -15.15 17.26 -14.88
CA ALA A 222 -14.96 18.51 -14.13
C ALA A 222 -13.48 18.94 -14.06
N TRP A 223 -12.53 17.99 -14.01
CA TRP A 223 -11.09 18.30 -14.07
C TRP A 223 -10.66 18.94 -15.39
N THR A 224 -11.40 18.73 -16.50
CA THR A 224 -11.10 19.37 -17.79
C THR A 224 -11.33 20.89 -17.76
N GLU A 225 -12.07 21.39 -16.79
CA GLU A 225 -12.32 22.81 -16.56
C GLU A 225 -11.25 23.47 -15.66
N SER A 226 -10.15 22.77 -15.37
CA SER A 226 -9.06 23.31 -14.55
C SER A 226 -8.50 24.63 -15.12
N ALA A 227 -8.18 25.56 -14.24
CA ALA A 227 -7.48 26.79 -14.59
C ALA A 227 -6.02 26.55 -15.02
N SER A 228 -5.43 25.41 -14.67
CA SER A 228 -4.09 25.01 -15.10
C SER A 228 -4.14 24.34 -16.47
N PRO A 229 -3.42 24.85 -17.49
CA PRO A 229 -3.49 24.30 -18.84
C PRO A 229 -2.95 22.87 -18.94
N ASP A 230 -1.86 22.57 -18.24
CA ASP A 230 -1.25 21.23 -18.23
C ASP A 230 -2.18 20.21 -17.56
N GLU A 231 -2.90 20.64 -16.52
CA GLU A 231 -3.89 19.82 -15.83
C GLU A 231 -5.13 19.58 -16.70
N ALA A 232 -5.67 20.64 -17.31
CA ALA A 232 -6.80 20.54 -18.21
C ALA A 232 -6.49 19.65 -19.42
N GLU A 233 -5.28 19.74 -19.98
CA GLU A 233 -4.83 18.88 -21.07
C GLU A 233 -4.74 17.41 -20.62
N LEU A 234 -4.09 17.14 -19.48
CA LEU A 234 -4.01 15.78 -18.94
C LEU A 234 -5.41 15.22 -18.65
N ALA A 235 -6.29 16.02 -18.03
CA ALA A 235 -7.66 15.64 -17.72
C ALA A 235 -8.45 15.32 -18.98
N ALA A 236 -8.34 16.16 -20.02
CA ALA A 236 -9.01 15.94 -21.30
C ALA A 236 -8.53 14.64 -21.96
N ASN A 237 -7.22 14.37 -21.93
CA ASN A 237 -6.65 13.13 -22.46
C ASN A 237 -7.14 11.89 -21.69
N VAL A 238 -7.12 11.95 -20.36
CA VAL A 238 -7.59 10.85 -19.50
C VAL A 238 -9.08 10.63 -19.68
N PHE A 239 -9.88 11.68 -19.63
CA PHE A 239 -11.33 11.61 -19.84
C PHE A 239 -11.66 11.03 -21.22
N ALA A 240 -11.06 11.55 -22.30
CA ALA A 240 -11.30 11.06 -23.66
C ALA A 240 -10.86 9.60 -23.86
N ASP A 241 -9.88 9.12 -23.11
CA ASP A 241 -9.40 7.74 -23.19
C ASP A 241 -10.31 6.77 -22.42
N PHE A 242 -10.77 7.13 -21.23
CA PHE A 242 -11.61 6.25 -20.40
C PHE A 242 -13.12 6.38 -20.65
N ASN A 243 -13.59 7.48 -21.24
CA ASN A 243 -14.99 7.68 -21.65
C ASN A 243 -15.34 6.99 -22.99
N ARG A 244 -14.41 6.19 -23.57
CA ARG A 244 -14.67 5.41 -24.79
C ARG A 244 -15.65 4.26 -24.57
N TRP A 245 -15.73 3.79 -23.34
CA TRP A 245 -16.63 2.71 -22.93
C TRP A 245 -17.81 3.27 -22.16
N PRO A 246 -18.98 2.61 -22.20
CA PRO A 246 -20.09 2.97 -21.35
C PRO A 246 -19.67 2.87 -19.88
N ALA A 247 -20.23 3.76 -19.06
CA ALA A 247 -19.99 3.75 -17.62
C ALA A 247 -20.35 2.36 -17.03
N ALA A 248 -19.56 1.90 -16.06
CA ALA A 248 -19.69 0.57 -15.48
C ALA A 248 -21.07 0.32 -14.85
N ASP A 249 -21.71 1.39 -14.37
CA ASP A 249 -23.03 1.46 -13.74
C ASP A 249 -24.17 1.79 -14.71
N ALA A 250 -23.89 2.01 -16.00
CA ALA A 250 -24.91 2.27 -17.02
C ALA A 250 -25.63 1.01 -17.52
N SER A 251 -25.13 -0.19 -17.17
CA SER A 251 -25.76 -1.45 -17.53
C SER A 251 -26.51 -2.04 -16.34
N ASP A 252 -27.82 -2.25 -16.48
CA ASP A 252 -28.65 -3.09 -15.58
C ASP A 252 -28.19 -4.56 -15.53
N SER A 253 -27.15 -4.93 -16.29
CA SER A 253 -26.53 -6.24 -16.26
C SER A 253 -25.46 -6.31 -15.17
N SER A 254 -25.71 -7.14 -14.17
CA SER A 254 -24.83 -7.66 -13.12
C SER A 254 -23.59 -8.44 -13.64
N SER A 255 -23.01 -8.04 -14.77
CA SER A 255 -21.82 -8.64 -15.36
C SER A 255 -20.67 -7.65 -15.34
N LEU A 256 -19.87 -7.73 -14.28
CA LEU A 256 -18.50 -7.21 -14.23
C LEU A 256 -17.62 -8.00 -15.23
N ALA A 257 -17.87 -7.83 -16.53
CA ALA A 257 -17.05 -8.40 -17.58
C ALA A 257 -15.88 -7.45 -17.88
N GLY A 258 -14.68 -7.80 -17.45
CA GLY A 258 -13.47 -7.08 -17.86
C GLY A 258 -12.21 -7.34 -17.02
N VAL A 259 -12.38 -7.63 -15.72
CA VAL A 259 -11.29 -8.06 -14.84
C VAL A 259 -11.40 -9.56 -14.65
N GLU A 260 -10.50 -10.33 -15.26
CA GLU A 260 -10.32 -11.75 -14.89
C GLU A 260 -9.61 -11.78 -13.54
N TYR A 261 -10.38 -11.65 -12.46
CA TYR A 261 -9.91 -12.01 -11.13
C TYR A 261 -9.46 -13.48 -11.15
N PRO A 262 -8.41 -13.85 -10.39
CA PRO A 262 -8.09 -15.25 -10.14
C PRO A 262 -9.37 -16.00 -9.77
N ARG A 263 -9.54 -17.23 -10.26
CA ARG A 263 -10.75 -18.03 -10.04
C ARG A 263 -11.14 -18.04 -8.56
N GLU A 264 -10.14 -18.11 -7.71
CA GLU A 264 -10.22 -18.13 -6.25
C GLU A 264 -10.87 -16.86 -5.68
N MET A 265 -10.52 -15.68 -6.20
CA MET A 265 -11.15 -14.41 -5.81
C MET A 265 -12.63 -14.36 -6.20
N LYS A 266 -12.97 -14.92 -7.37
CA LYS A 266 -14.36 -15.04 -7.81
C LYS A 266 -15.14 -15.99 -6.89
N LEU A 267 -14.56 -17.13 -6.53
CA LEU A 267 -15.16 -18.08 -5.59
C LEU A 267 -15.36 -17.46 -4.21
N LEU A 268 -14.42 -16.63 -3.73
CA LEU A 268 -14.57 -15.91 -2.46
C LEU A 268 -15.68 -14.86 -2.50
N GLN A 269 -15.82 -14.14 -3.61
CA GLN A 269 -16.94 -13.23 -3.79
C GLN A 269 -18.27 -13.99 -3.79
N GLU A 270 -18.36 -15.10 -4.54
CA GLU A 270 -19.54 -15.99 -4.54
C GLU A 270 -19.83 -16.54 -3.14
N ALA A 271 -18.80 -16.89 -2.36
CA ALA A 271 -18.94 -17.36 -0.98
C ALA A 271 -19.48 -16.26 -0.06
N SER A 272 -18.99 -15.03 -0.21
CA SER A 272 -19.47 -13.87 0.55
C SER A 272 -20.96 -13.60 0.28
N ASP A 273 -21.38 -13.68 -0.98
CA ASP A 273 -22.78 -13.48 -1.37
C ASP A 273 -23.68 -14.66 -0.94
N ALA A 274 -23.17 -15.89 -0.98
CA ALA A 274 -23.83 -17.06 -0.39
C ALA A 274 -24.00 -16.92 1.14
N PHE A 275 -23.01 -16.34 1.83
CA PHE A 275 -23.10 -16.10 3.27
C PHE A 275 -24.21 -15.10 3.62
N LYS A 276 -24.32 -14.00 2.85
CA LYS A 276 -25.39 -13.00 3.03
C LYS A 276 -26.78 -13.59 2.83
N THR A 277 -26.90 -14.55 1.90
CA THR A 277 -28.16 -15.28 1.63
C THR A 277 -28.39 -16.47 2.55
N LYS A 278 -27.53 -16.66 3.57
CA LYS A 278 -27.57 -17.76 4.57
C LYS A 278 -27.43 -19.15 3.95
N ALA A 279 -26.86 -19.26 2.75
CA ALA A 279 -26.56 -20.53 2.08
C ALA A 279 -25.24 -21.12 2.59
N PHE A 280 -25.16 -21.43 3.89
CA PHE A 280 -23.90 -21.78 4.56
C PHE A 280 -23.19 -23.00 3.98
N ASP A 281 -23.92 -24.03 3.54
CA ASP A 281 -23.33 -25.21 2.88
C ASP A 281 -22.56 -24.82 1.61
N ARG A 282 -23.11 -23.87 0.84
CA ARG A 282 -22.46 -23.35 -0.37
C ARG A 282 -21.22 -22.52 -0.03
N VAL A 283 -21.24 -21.78 1.08
CA VAL A 283 -20.06 -21.05 1.58
C VAL A 283 -18.94 -22.04 1.91
N LEU A 284 -19.26 -23.12 2.63
CA LEU A 284 -18.29 -24.14 3.02
C LEU A 284 -17.67 -24.83 1.82
N GLU A 285 -18.48 -25.19 0.82
CA GLU A 285 -17.99 -25.76 -0.45
C GLU A 285 -17.03 -24.79 -1.16
N LEU A 286 -17.45 -23.54 -1.38
CA LEU A 286 -16.66 -22.55 -2.10
C LEU A 286 -15.35 -22.20 -1.37
N CYS A 287 -15.39 -21.99 -0.05
CA CYS A 287 -14.19 -21.70 0.73
C CYS A 287 -13.24 -22.91 0.80
N SER A 288 -13.75 -24.14 0.85
CA SER A 288 -12.90 -25.34 0.82
C SER A 288 -12.26 -25.53 -0.55
N ASP A 289 -12.98 -25.26 -1.64
CA ASP A 289 -12.40 -25.23 -2.99
C ASP A 289 -11.26 -24.21 -3.12
N VAL A 290 -11.38 -23.06 -2.45
CA VAL A 290 -10.36 -22.00 -2.41
C VAL A 290 -9.16 -22.39 -1.55
N LEU A 291 -9.38 -23.00 -0.38
CA LEU A 291 -8.34 -23.27 0.62
C LEU A 291 -7.63 -24.63 0.41
N ASP A 292 -8.39 -25.64 0.03
CA ASP A 292 -7.97 -27.06 -0.03
C ASP A 292 -7.90 -27.59 -1.46
N GLY A 293 -8.32 -26.81 -2.46
CA GLY A 293 -8.29 -27.20 -3.86
C GLY A 293 -6.86 -27.41 -4.40
N ASN A 294 -6.69 -28.39 -5.30
CA ASN A 294 -5.44 -28.66 -6.05
C ASN A 294 -4.93 -27.48 -6.91
N ASN A 295 -5.62 -26.35 -6.90
CA ASN A 295 -5.31 -25.18 -7.71
C ASN A 295 -4.84 -24.06 -6.79
N ASN A 296 -3.52 -23.85 -6.75
CA ASN A 296 -2.96 -22.53 -6.49
C ASN A 296 -3.44 -21.81 -5.20
N ALA A 297 -3.77 -22.52 -4.12
CA ALA A 297 -4.05 -21.91 -2.81
C ALA A 297 -2.90 -21.01 -2.32
N ASP A 298 -1.67 -21.31 -2.75
CA ASP A 298 -0.47 -20.51 -2.51
C ASP A 298 -0.37 -19.23 -3.38
N THR A 299 -1.26 -19.05 -4.35
CA THR A 299 -1.36 -17.83 -5.18
C THR A 299 -2.38 -16.83 -4.64
N LEU A 300 -3.24 -17.24 -3.69
CA LEU A 300 -4.09 -16.27 -3.00
C LEU A 300 -3.22 -15.32 -2.18
N PRO A 301 -3.50 -14.02 -2.23
CA PRO A 301 -2.98 -13.08 -1.25
C PRO A 301 -3.15 -13.61 0.17
N PRO A 302 -2.14 -13.47 1.06
CA PRO A 302 -2.27 -13.89 2.45
C PRO A 302 -3.52 -13.31 3.12
N ALA A 303 -3.84 -12.04 2.87
CA ALA A 303 -5.04 -11.39 3.39
C ALA A 303 -6.36 -12.06 2.93
N GLU A 304 -6.43 -12.45 1.65
CA GLU A 304 -7.62 -13.10 1.09
C GLU A 304 -7.76 -14.54 1.56
N ARG A 305 -6.63 -15.24 1.75
CA ARG A 305 -6.61 -16.54 2.42
C ARG A 305 -7.13 -16.43 3.86
N GLN A 306 -6.75 -15.39 4.60
CA GLN A 306 -7.30 -15.17 5.95
C GLN A 306 -8.78 -14.81 5.93
N ARG A 307 -9.25 -14.02 4.96
CA ARG A 307 -10.68 -13.76 4.76
C ARG A 307 -11.46 -15.04 4.43
N ALA A 308 -10.89 -15.91 3.60
CA ALA A 308 -11.46 -17.22 3.27
C ALA A 308 -11.64 -18.09 4.52
N LEU A 309 -10.59 -18.18 5.35
CA LEU A 309 -10.62 -18.89 6.63
C LEU A 309 -11.66 -18.29 7.58
N ALA A 310 -11.67 -16.97 7.75
CA ALA A 310 -12.63 -16.30 8.60
C ALA A 310 -14.08 -16.53 8.14
N LEU A 311 -14.32 -16.50 6.82
CA LEU A 311 -15.64 -16.73 6.23
C LEU A 311 -16.09 -18.19 6.38
N ARG A 312 -15.18 -19.15 6.16
CA ARG A 312 -15.46 -20.58 6.39
C ARG A 312 -15.74 -20.87 7.86
N GLY A 313 -14.94 -20.30 8.76
CA GLY A 313 -15.14 -20.40 10.20
C GLY A 313 -16.48 -19.80 10.66
N ALA A 314 -16.86 -18.63 10.13
CA ALA A 314 -18.17 -18.03 10.40
C ALA A 314 -19.33 -18.88 9.86
N ALA A 315 -19.18 -19.51 8.69
CA ALA A 315 -20.17 -20.43 8.14
C ALA A 315 -20.31 -21.71 8.98
N HIS A 316 -19.19 -22.28 9.44
CA HIS A 316 -19.20 -23.41 10.37
C HIS A 316 -19.91 -23.07 11.68
N LEU A 317 -19.67 -21.87 12.22
CA LEU A 317 -20.34 -21.40 13.43
C LEU A 317 -21.85 -21.26 13.22
N ALA A 318 -22.28 -20.66 12.12
CA ALA A 318 -23.69 -20.51 11.77
C ALA A 318 -24.39 -21.86 11.52
N ALA A 319 -23.66 -22.87 11.04
CA ALA A 319 -24.12 -24.24 10.88
C ALA A 319 -24.10 -25.06 12.20
N GLY A 320 -23.70 -24.46 13.33
CA GLY A 320 -23.61 -25.12 14.63
C GLY A 320 -22.39 -26.02 14.83
N ASN A 321 -21.41 -25.97 13.92
CA ASN A 321 -20.15 -26.69 14.05
C ASN A 321 -19.06 -25.80 14.68
N ALA A 322 -19.25 -25.48 15.96
CA ALA A 322 -18.35 -24.60 16.69
C ALA A 322 -16.90 -25.11 16.76
N GLN A 323 -16.68 -26.42 16.75
CA GLN A 323 -15.33 -26.99 16.81
C GLN A 323 -14.54 -26.71 15.52
N ALA A 324 -15.13 -26.94 14.35
CA ALA A 324 -14.49 -26.59 13.07
C ALA A 324 -14.28 -25.07 12.96
N ALA A 325 -15.28 -24.29 13.39
CA ALA A 325 -15.20 -22.82 13.39
C ALA A 325 -13.99 -22.29 14.16
N THR A 326 -13.69 -22.84 15.34
CA THR A 326 -12.54 -22.39 16.14
C THR A 326 -11.22 -22.57 15.41
N GLY A 327 -11.00 -23.68 14.71
CA GLY A 327 -9.76 -23.95 13.98
C GLY A 327 -9.49 -22.92 12.89
N ASP A 328 -10.48 -22.69 12.02
CA ASP A 328 -10.38 -21.72 10.93
C ASP A 328 -10.21 -20.28 11.45
N LEU A 329 -10.96 -19.89 12.49
CA LEU A 329 -10.91 -18.55 13.05
C LEU A 329 -9.60 -18.26 13.81
N TYR A 330 -8.99 -19.25 14.46
CA TYR A 330 -7.66 -19.10 15.05
C TYR A 330 -6.62 -18.80 13.97
N THR A 331 -6.59 -19.58 12.88
CA THR A 331 -5.66 -19.35 11.77
C THR A 331 -5.90 -18.00 11.10
N ALA A 332 -7.17 -17.60 10.93
CA ALA A 332 -7.54 -16.27 10.42
C ALA A 332 -6.96 -15.11 11.24
N LEU A 333 -6.96 -15.24 12.58
CA LEU A 333 -6.50 -14.21 13.51
C LEU A 333 -4.98 -14.12 13.67
N GLU A 334 -4.20 -15.03 13.11
CA GLU A 334 -2.73 -14.91 13.13
C GLU A 334 -2.24 -13.68 12.35
N HIS A 335 -2.91 -13.36 11.23
CA HIS A 335 -2.49 -12.27 10.33
C HIS A 335 -3.69 -11.49 9.76
N PRO A 336 -4.52 -10.84 10.60
CA PRO A 336 -5.74 -10.19 10.14
C PRO A 336 -5.43 -8.94 9.29
N PRO A 337 -6.15 -8.70 8.18
CA PRO A 337 -5.80 -7.62 7.25
C PRO A 337 -6.06 -6.22 7.83
N THR A 338 -7.08 -6.05 8.66
CA THR A 338 -7.44 -4.75 9.27
C THR A 338 -7.85 -4.90 10.74
N PRO A 339 -7.72 -3.85 11.57
CA PRO A 339 -8.20 -3.85 12.95
C PRO A 339 -9.71 -4.15 13.08
N SER A 340 -10.52 -3.63 12.16
CA SER A 340 -11.97 -3.87 12.15
C SER A 340 -12.32 -5.32 11.79
N GLU A 341 -11.57 -5.96 10.87
CA GLU A 341 -11.71 -7.40 10.60
C GLU A 341 -11.24 -8.23 11.80
N ARG A 342 -10.09 -7.89 12.39
CA ARG A 342 -9.58 -8.54 13.61
C ARG A 342 -10.65 -8.56 14.70
N GLY A 343 -11.26 -7.41 14.98
CA GLY A 343 -12.31 -7.30 16.00
C GLY A 343 -13.53 -8.19 15.69
N ARG A 344 -14.04 -8.15 14.45
CA ARG A 344 -15.17 -9.00 14.03
C ARG A 344 -14.86 -10.50 14.12
N TRP A 345 -13.66 -10.91 13.71
CA TRP A 345 -13.26 -12.31 13.72
C TRP A 345 -13.02 -12.80 15.15
N ALA A 346 -12.46 -11.95 16.02
CA ALA A 346 -12.32 -12.23 17.46
C ALA A 346 -13.69 -12.43 18.14
N LEU A 347 -14.70 -11.63 17.77
CA LEU A 347 -16.07 -11.83 18.24
C LEU A 347 -16.65 -13.17 17.80
N SER A 348 -16.49 -13.54 16.53
CA SER A 348 -16.92 -14.85 16.02
C SER A 348 -16.21 -16.00 16.72
N LEU A 349 -14.91 -15.88 16.98
CA LEU A 349 -14.14 -16.91 17.69
C LEU A 349 -14.60 -17.03 19.14
N ALA A 350 -14.85 -15.91 19.83
CA ALA A 350 -15.37 -15.90 21.19
C ALA A 350 -16.76 -16.55 21.27
N ASP A 351 -17.64 -16.33 20.28
CA ASP A 351 -18.94 -16.99 20.21
C ASP A 351 -18.80 -18.50 20.00
N ALA A 352 -17.92 -18.93 19.07
CA ALA A 352 -17.62 -20.36 18.88
C ALA A 352 -17.10 -21.03 20.15
N LEU A 353 -16.16 -20.39 20.86
CA LEU A 353 -15.64 -20.89 22.14
C LEU A 353 -16.72 -20.91 23.24
N THR A 354 -17.66 -19.98 23.21
CA THR A 354 -18.79 -19.92 24.14
C THR A 354 -19.76 -21.07 23.91
N GLN A 355 -20.07 -21.41 22.65
CA GLN A 355 -20.87 -22.59 22.31
C GLN A 355 -20.20 -23.90 22.75
N LEU A 356 -18.87 -23.94 22.80
CA LEU A 356 -18.08 -25.07 23.33
C LEU A 356 -17.90 -25.01 24.86
N ASN A 357 -18.57 -24.08 25.56
CA ASN A 357 -18.46 -23.84 27.00
C ASN A 357 -17.02 -23.54 27.48
N GLN A 358 -16.19 -22.94 26.62
CA GLN A 358 -14.80 -22.54 26.90
C GLN A 358 -14.71 -21.04 27.24
N LEU A 359 -15.50 -20.60 28.22
CA LEU A 359 -15.68 -19.17 28.57
C LEU A 359 -14.37 -18.44 28.93
N ASP A 360 -13.42 -19.11 29.58
CA ASP A 360 -12.12 -18.52 29.92
C ASP A 360 -11.27 -18.21 28.68
N ARG A 361 -11.30 -19.10 27.68
CA ARG A 361 -10.58 -18.90 26.42
C ARG A 361 -11.23 -17.80 25.58
N ALA A 362 -12.56 -17.77 25.54
CA ALA A 362 -13.30 -16.72 24.87
C ALA A 362 -12.96 -15.33 25.44
N LEU A 363 -12.90 -15.19 26.77
CA LEU A 363 -12.46 -13.93 27.41
C LEU A 363 -11.02 -13.57 27.06
N SER A 364 -10.11 -14.55 27.07
CA SER A 364 -8.70 -14.32 26.72
C SER A 364 -8.55 -13.75 25.31
N VAL A 365 -9.26 -14.33 24.33
CA VAL A 365 -9.25 -13.87 22.92
C VAL A 365 -9.78 -12.44 22.81
N LEU A 366 -10.89 -12.12 23.48
CA LEU A 366 -11.46 -10.77 23.42
C LEU A 366 -10.53 -9.73 24.06
N HIS A 367 -9.89 -10.05 25.18
CA HIS A 367 -8.94 -9.15 25.83
C HIS A 367 -7.68 -8.93 24.98
N GLU A 368 -7.19 -9.96 24.29
CA GLU A 368 -6.02 -9.84 23.41
C GLU A 368 -6.26 -8.91 22.21
N HIS A 369 -7.52 -8.81 21.76
CA HIS A 369 -7.89 -8.05 20.57
C HIS A 369 -8.74 -6.80 20.85
N VAL A 370 -8.83 -6.36 22.11
CA VAL A 370 -9.63 -5.19 22.50
C VAL A 370 -8.98 -3.87 22.05
N ASP A 371 -7.65 -3.83 22.00
CA ASP A 371 -6.89 -2.62 21.68
C ASP A 371 -7.11 -2.17 20.22
N GLY A 372 -7.71 -0.98 20.05
CA GLY A 372 -8.00 -0.40 18.73
C GLY A 372 -9.31 -0.88 18.09
N SER A 373 -10.21 -1.49 18.86
CA SER A 373 -11.51 -1.97 18.39
C SER A 373 -12.67 -1.07 18.80
N ASP A 374 -13.76 -1.10 18.02
CA ASP A 374 -15.03 -0.45 18.37
C ASP A 374 -15.62 -1.02 19.68
N GLY A 375 -16.50 -0.26 20.34
CA GLY A 375 -17.12 -0.62 21.63
C GLY A 375 -17.80 -2.01 21.70
N ALA A 376 -18.05 -2.65 20.55
CA ALA A 376 -18.62 -4.00 20.46
C ALA A 376 -17.80 -5.07 21.20
N LEU A 377 -16.46 -5.01 21.20
CA LEU A 377 -15.65 -5.97 21.97
C LEU A 377 -15.77 -5.76 23.47
N HIS A 378 -15.81 -4.51 23.92
CA HIS A 378 -16.04 -4.19 25.34
C HIS A 378 -17.39 -4.73 25.81
N ASP A 379 -18.45 -4.55 25.02
CA ASP A 379 -19.78 -5.10 25.32
C ASP A 379 -19.78 -6.62 25.38
N ALA A 380 -19.09 -7.29 24.45
CA ALA A 380 -18.97 -8.74 24.43
C ALA A 380 -18.24 -9.27 25.68
N ILE A 381 -17.15 -8.60 26.10
CA ILE A 381 -16.42 -8.94 27.33
C ILE A 381 -17.36 -8.84 28.55
N GLN A 382 -18.11 -7.75 28.68
CA GLN A 382 -19.03 -7.57 29.80
C GLN A 382 -20.14 -8.63 29.81
N LYS A 383 -20.72 -8.94 28.66
CA LYS A 383 -21.71 -10.02 28.51
C LYS A 383 -21.13 -11.37 28.93
N LEU A 384 -19.91 -11.71 28.48
CA LEU A 384 -19.30 -12.99 28.81
C LEU A 384 -18.96 -13.11 30.29
N LEU A 385 -18.50 -12.03 30.92
CA LEU A 385 -18.26 -11.98 32.37
C LEU A 385 -19.56 -12.24 33.15
N ALA A 386 -20.68 -11.67 32.71
CA ALA A 386 -21.99 -11.91 33.32
C ALA A 386 -22.44 -13.38 33.16
N VAL A 387 -22.30 -13.95 31.96
CA VAL A 387 -22.60 -15.37 31.69
C VAL A 387 -21.75 -16.29 32.57
N LYS A 388 -20.46 -16.01 32.67
CA LYS A 388 -19.53 -16.77 33.53
C LYS A 388 -19.89 -16.66 35.01
N ALA A 389 -20.31 -15.49 35.49
CA ALA A 389 -20.76 -15.29 36.87
C ALA A 389 -22.06 -16.09 37.15
N ALA A 390 -23.02 -16.06 36.23
CA ALA A 390 -24.27 -16.82 36.33
C ALA A 390 -24.03 -18.34 36.33
N ALA A 391 -23.12 -18.84 35.49
CA ALA A 391 -22.75 -20.25 35.45
C ALA A 391 -22.09 -20.70 36.78
N ARG A 392 -21.25 -19.84 37.37
CA ARG A 392 -20.64 -20.10 38.70
C ARG A 392 -21.67 -20.12 39.82
N ALA A 393 -22.63 -19.19 39.82
CA ALA A 393 -23.71 -19.16 40.79
C ALA A 393 -24.56 -20.44 40.70
N SER A 394 -24.97 -20.83 39.49
CA SER A 394 -25.76 -22.05 39.26
C SER A 394 -25.02 -23.33 39.68
N SER A 395 -23.71 -23.41 39.45
CA SER A 395 -22.89 -24.54 39.91
C SER A 395 -22.76 -24.60 41.44
N LYS A 396 -22.72 -23.44 42.10
CA LYS A 396 -22.69 -23.36 43.56
C LYS A 396 -24.02 -23.82 44.15
N ASP A 397 -25.13 -23.36 43.60
CA ASP A 397 -26.49 -23.77 44.03
C ASP A 397 -26.72 -25.27 43.82
N ALA A 398 -26.26 -25.84 42.70
CA ALA A 398 -26.34 -27.28 42.44
C ALA A 398 -25.51 -28.10 43.45
N LYS A 399 -24.32 -27.61 43.83
CA LYS A 399 -23.49 -28.26 44.86
C LYS A 399 -24.12 -28.15 46.25
N GLU A 400 -24.73 -27.01 46.58
CA GLU A 400 -25.45 -26.81 47.84
C GLU A 400 -26.70 -27.70 47.92
N GLN A 401 -27.47 -27.83 46.83
CA GLN A 401 -28.61 -28.76 46.75
C GLN A 401 -28.17 -30.22 46.88
N ALA A 402 -27.10 -30.65 46.21
CA ALA A 402 -26.57 -32.00 46.35
C ALA A 402 -26.08 -32.28 47.78
N LEU A 403 -25.51 -31.28 48.47
CA LEU A 403 -25.10 -31.40 49.87
C LEU A 403 -26.32 -31.54 50.80
N VAL A 404 -27.37 -30.73 50.58
CA VAL A 404 -28.62 -30.80 51.33
C VAL A 404 -29.30 -32.16 51.13
N GLU A 405 -29.34 -32.67 49.91
CA GLU A 405 -29.91 -33.99 49.60
C GLU A 405 -29.11 -35.12 50.26
N ALA A 406 -27.77 -35.06 50.21
CA ALA A 406 -26.91 -36.01 50.91
C ALA A 406 -27.11 -35.97 52.44
N LEU A 407 -27.32 -34.79 53.03
CA LEU A 407 -27.62 -34.65 54.45
C LEU A 407 -29.00 -35.18 54.83
N MET A 408 -30.00 -35.02 53.96
CA MET A 408 -31.35 -35.57 54.15
C MET A 408 -31.37 -37.09 54.04
N GLN A 409 -30.61 -37.67 53.09
CA GLN A 409 -30.43 -39.13 53.02
C GLN A 409 -29.73 -39.70 54.25
N ARG A 410 -28.88 -38.92 54.93
CA ARG A 410 -28.21 -39.32 56.18
C ARG A 410 -29.15 -39.36 57.40
N LYS A 411 -30.29 -38.65 57.36
CA LYS A 411 -31.28 -38.63 58.44
C LYS A 411 -32.29 -39.78 58.39
N HIS A 412 -32.35 -40.53 57.30
CA HIS A 412 -33.17 -41.74 57.18
C HIS A 412 -32.27 -42.97 57.01
N PRO A 413 -31.79 -43.59 58.12
CA PRO A 413 -31.07 -44.84 58.02
C PRO A 413 -32.00 -45.90 57.45
N LYS A 414 -31.70 -46.39 56.24
CA LYS A 414 -32.29 -47.63 55.73
C LYS A 414 -32.00 -48.74 56.75
N PRO A 415 -32.99 -49.57 57.12
CA PRO A 415 -32.77 -50.69 58.03
C PRO A 415 -31.75 -51.65 57.41
N VAL A 416 -30.73 -51.95 58.19
CA VAL A 416 -29.63 -52.87 57.86
C VAL A 416 -30.19 -54.29 57.75
N GLY A 417 -30.25 -54.81 56.52
CA GLY A 417 -30.34 -56.25 56.26
C GLY A 417 -28.96 -56.91 56.39
N PRO A 418 -28.87 -58.22 56.71
CA PRO A 418 -27.64 -58.86 57.12
C PRO A 418 -26.63 -59.01 55.99
N ARG A 419 -25.37 -58.95 56.43
CA ARG A 419 -24.11 -59.00 55.67
C ARG A 419 -24.02 -60.21 54.74
N ASP A 420 -23.63 -59.96 53.49
CA ASP A 420 -22.85 -60.91 52.72
C ASP A 420 -21.53 -60.30 52.27
N VAL A 421 -20.49 -61.09 52.48
CA VAL A 421 -19.08 -60.83 52.24
C VAL A 421 -18.80 -61.01 50.75
N VAL A 422 -18.34 -59.97 50.05
CA VAL A 422 -17.71 -60.15 48.72
C VAL A 422 -16.47 -59.27 48.59
N LEU A 423 -15.44 -59.92 48.07
CA LEU A 423 -14.04 -59.55 47.97
C LEU A 423 -13.75 -58.31 47.10
N ALA A 424 -12.66 -57.63 47.46
CA ALA A 424 -12.03 -56.55 46.72
C ALA A 424 -11.49 -56.99 45.34
N PRO A 425 -11.54 -56.15 44.29
CA PRO A 425 -10.79 -56.38 43.07
C PRO A 425 -9.41 -55.73 43.13
N VAL A 426 -8.44 -56.52 42.69
CA VAL A 426 -7.01 -56.26 42.54
C VAL A 426 -6.74 -55.31 41.37
N VAL A 427 -5.90 -54.32 41.60
CA VAL A 427 -5.30 -53.42 40.59
C VAL A 427 -4.15 -54.16 39.89
N PRO A 428 -4.10 -54.23 38.54
CA PRO A 428 -2.90 -54.69 37.85
C PRO A 428 -2.01 -53.51 37.42
N LYS A 429 -0.76 -53.53 37.91
CA LYS A 429 0.39 -52.85 37.29
C LYS A 429 0.81 -53.62 36.03
N ARG A 430 1.26 -52.93 34.98
CA ARG A 430 1.91 -53.55 33.82
C ARG A 430 3.21 -52.82 33.52
N ASP A 431 4.28 -53.60 33.49
CA ASP A 431 5.67 -53.21 33.32
C ASP A 431 6.08 -52.99 31.86
N VAL A 432 7.25 -52.35 31.77
CA VAL A 432 8.10 -51.96 30.65
C VAL A 432 8.85 -53.14 30.01
N ASN A 433 9.13 -53.05 28.70
CA ASN A 433 10.19 -53.66 27.86
C ASN A 433 9.56 -54.09 26.51
N GLY A 434 10.12 -53.93 25.32
CA GLY A 434 11.44 -53.53 24.83
C GLY A 434 11.63 -54.12 23.42
N THR A 435 12.63 -53.61 22.68
CA THR A 435 13.31 -54.21 21.48
C THR A 435 12.71 -54.13 20.05
N PHE A 436 13.33 -53.26 19.25
CA PHE A 436 14.08 -53.50 17.98
C PHE A 436 13.67 -54.62 17.00
N ASN A 437 13.41 -54.24 15.74
CA ASN A 437 14.11 -54.67 14.50
C ASN A 437 13.49 -53.91 13.29
N LYS A 438 14.24 -53.14 12.50
CA LYS A 438 15.19 -53.46 11.40
C LYS A 438 14.52 -53.70 10.03
N GLU A 439 14.92 -52.83 9.10
CA GLU A 439 15.20 -53.07 7.66
C GLU A 439 14.10 -53.66 6.76
N ASN A 440 13.70 -52.86 5.76
CA ASN A 440 13.80 -53.34 4.38
C ASN A 440 13.88 -52.18 3.37
N ASN A 441 15.03 -52.11 2.70
CA ASN A 441 15.24 -51.46 1.41
C ASN A 441 14.46 -52.23 0.34
N GLN A 442 13.94 -51.51 -0.65
CA GLN A 442 13.96 -52.02 -2.03
C GLN A 442 14.09 -50.87 -3.02
N ASP A 443 15.07 -51.10 -3.89
CA ASP A 443 15.60 -50.28 -4.96
C ASP A 443 14.73 -50.26 -6.22
N GLU A 444 15.04 -49.27 -7.05
CA GLU A 444 14.92 -49.23 -8.53
C GLU A 444 13.51 -49.25 -9.17
N LEU A 445 13.20 -48.20 -9.95
CA LEU A 445 13.40 -48.23 -11.42
C LEU A 445 13.02 -46.90 -12.08
N ILE A 446 13.96 -46.37 -12.87
CA ILE A 446 13.82 -45.28 -13.84
C ILE A 446 13.09 -45.82 -15.09
N PRO A 447 12.25 -45.01 -15.77
CA PRO A 447 12.49 -44.85 -17.21
C PRO A 447 12.25 -43.43 -17.77
N ALA A 448 13.27 -42.99 -18.51
CA ALA A 448 13.28 -42.33 -19.81
C ALA A 448 12.15 -41.37 -20.27
N LYS A 449 12.61 -40.17 -20.62
CA LYS A 449 11.96 -39.11 -21.43
C LYS A 449 11.55 -39.60 -22.84
N PRO A 450 10.55 -38.96 -23.46
CA PRO A 450 10.54 -38.75 -24.91
C PRO A 450 10.78 -37.27 -25.28
N LYS A 451 11.72 -37.07 -26.20
CA LYS A 451 11.99 -35.82 -26.92
C LYS A 451 10.83 -35.51 -27.86
N VAL A 452 10.31 -34.28 -27.83
CA VAL A 452 9.43 -33.74 -28.88
C VAL A 452 10.13 -32.55 -29.53
N LEU A 453 10.32 -32.66 -30.85
CA LEU A 453 10.79 -31.61 -31.75
C LEU A 453 9.81 -30.44 -31.77
N LEU A 454 10.31 -29.22 -31.51
CA LEU A 454 9.62 -27.99 -31.86
C LEU A 454 10.27 -27.37 -33.10
N THR A 455 9.48 -27.28 -34.16
CA THR A 455 9.78 -26.64 -35.43
C THR A 455 9.71 -25.12 -35.30
N LYS A 456 10.73 -24.43 -35.84
CA LYS A 456 10.82 -22.97 -35.92
C LYS A 456 9.72 -22.40 -36.82
N LYS A 457 8.89 -21.49 -36.29
CA LYS A 457 8.07 -20.56 -37.09
C LYS A 457 8.60 -19.13 -36.93
N LYS A 458 8.80 -18.47 -38.07
CA LYS A 458 9.28 -17.08 -38.22
C LYS A 458 8.33 -16.07 -37.55
N PRO A 459 8.82 -14.95 -37.02
CA PRO A 459 7.97 -13.86 -36.56
C PRO A 459 7.53 -12.99 -37.75
N THR A 460 6.22 -12.75 -37.82
CA THR A 460 5.56 -11.77 -38.69
C THR A 460 5.75 -10.38 -38.09
N LYS A 461 6.15 -9.40 -38.91
CA LYS A 461 6.33 -7.99 -38.49
C LYS A 461 5.00 -7.40 -38.03
N HIS A 462 4.95 -6.91 -36.80
CA HIS A 462 3.90 -5.98 -36.36
C HIS A 462 4.29 -4.54 -36.73
N ILE A 463 3.35 -3.88 -37.41
CA ILE A 463 3.38 -2.45 -37.73
C ILE A 463 3.16 -1.69 -36.41
N SER A 464 4.17 -0.92 -36.01
CA SER A 464 4.12 -0.01 -34.86
C SER A 464 3.44 1.29 -35.29
N THR A 465 2.20 1.51 -34.87
CA THR A 465 1.58 2.84 -34.81
C THR A 465 2.22 3.62 -33.67
N SER A 466 2.93 4.69 -34.00
CA SER A 466 3.67 5.56 -33.08
C SER A 466 2.72 6.32 -32.14
N MET A 467 2.82 6.05 -30.84
CA MET A 467 2.36 6.99 -29.80
C MET A 467 3.39 8.12 -29.67
N SER A 468 2.92 9.36 -29.47
CA SER A 468 3.75 10.56 -29.42
C SER A 468 4.89 10.46 -28.41
N ALA A 469 6.09 10.74 -28.88
CA ALA A 469 7.32 10.61 -28.14
C ALA A 469 7.40 11.73 -27.07
N GLN A 470 7.62 11.36 -25.80
CA GLN A 470 7.85 12.29 -24.69
C GLN A 470 8.91 13.35 -25.07
N PRO A 471 8.80 14.62 -24.67
CA PRO A 471 9.63 15.70 -25.21
C PRO A 471 11.16 15.53 -25.05
N PHE A 472 11.61 14.82 -24.01
CA PHE A 472 13.02 14.41 -23.80
C PHE A 472 13.55 13.42 -24.85
N SER A 473 12.67 12.85 -25.68
CA SER A 473 13.02 11.92 -26.75
C SER A 473 13.20 12.59 -28.11
N THR A 474 12.85 13.87 -28.26
CA THR A 474 13.07 14.58 -29.53
C THR A 474 14.57 14.78 -29.78
N THR A 475 14.99 14.65 -31.03
CA THR A 475 16.40 14.85 -31.41
C THR A 475 16.86 16.27 -31.08
N THR A 476 15.96 17.25 -31.19
CA THR A 476 16.21 18.66 -30.86
C THR A 476 16.38 18.89 -29.36
N GLY A 477 15.50 18.34 -28.51
CA GLY A 477 15.63 18.46 -27.06
C GLY A 477 16.93 17.88 -26.52
N ARG A 478 17.33 16.70 -27.04
CA ARG A 478 18.61 16.08 -26.71
C ARG A 478 19.81 16.93 -27.15
N ARG A 479 19.74 17.61 -28.30
CA ARG A 479 20.79 18.51 -28.77
C ARG A 479 20.92 19.75 -27.90
N LEU A 480 19.80 20.36 -27.48
CA LEU A 480 19.79 21.49 -26.55
C LEU A 480 20.38 21.11 -25.20
N LEU A 481 19.93 19.98 -24.61
CA LEU A 481 20.46 19.47 -23.35
C LEU A 481 21.96 19.17 -23.40
N LYS A 482 22.46 18.61 -24.51
CA LYS A 482 23.89 18.35 -24.70
C LYS A 482 24.72 19.63 -24.84
N ALA A 483 24.13 20.69 -25.38
CA ALA A 483 24.81 21.97 -25.61
C ALA A 483 24.78 22.92 -24.40
N LYS A 484 23.97 22.65 -23.35
CA LYS A 484 23.71 23.58 -22.24
C LYS A 484 24.97 24.08 -21.50
N THR A 485 26.04 23.30 -21.46
CA THR A 485 27.29 23.65 -20.79
C THR A 485 28.33 24.30 -21.70
N ASN A 486 28.13 24.34 -23.02
CA ASN A 486 29.07 24.88 -24.00
C ASN A 486 28.42 26.02 -24.82
N PRO A 487 28.76 27.28 -24.54
CA PRO A 487 28.17 28.45 -25.23
C PRO A 487 28.34 28.45 -26.75
N GLU A 488 29.50 28.03 -27.26
CA GLU A 488 29.76 27.99 -28.71
C GLU A 488 28.92 26.90 -29.40
N ALA A 489 28.78 25.74 -28.76
CA ALA A 489 27.93 24.67 -29.24
C ALA A 489 26.45 25.08 -29.22
N MET A 490 26.02 25.78 -28.17
CA MET A 490 24.66 26.33 -28.07
C MET A 490 24.42 27.38 -29.14
N ALA A 491 25.34 28.32 -29.36
CA ALA A 491 25.22 29.36 -30.38
C ALA A 491 25.12 28.77 -31.80
N LYS A 492 25.96 27.78 -32.13
CA LYS A 492 25.91 27.07 -33.41
C LYS A 492 24.59 26.32 -33.59
N LEU A 493 24.07 25.71 -32.52
CA LEU A 493 22.79 25.03 -32.55
C LEU A 493 21.65 26.03 -32.79
N LEU A 494 21.57 27.10 -32.00
CA LEU A 494 20.53 28.14 -32.12
C LEU A 494 20.56 28.83 -33.49
N SER A 495 21.73 29.01 -34.10
CA SER A 495 21.86 29.61 -35.44
C SER A 495 21.37 28.71 -36.58
N THR A 496 21.26 27.40 -36.35
CA THR A 496 20.85 26.42 -37.37
C THR A 496 19.49 25.77 -37.08
N LEU A 497 18.91 26.07 -35.92
CA LEU A 497 17.67 25.47 -35.46
C LEU A 497 16.47 26.26 -36.00
N ALA A 498 15.49 25.57 -36.58
CA ALA A 498 14.22 26.19 -36.97
C ALA A 498 13.45 26.64 -35.71
N LEU A 499 12.87 27.85 -35.77
CA LEU A 499 12.18 28.44 -34.62
C LEU A 499 11.01 27.57 -34.13
N GLU A 500 10.26 26.96 -35.05
CA GLU A 500 9.15 26.03 -34.75
C GLU A 500 9.59 24.80 -33.96
N ASP A 501 10.79 24.25 -34.26
CA ASP A 501 11.33 23.11 -33.54
C ASP A 501 11.87 23.50 -32.17
N PHE A 502 12.35 24.74 -32.02
CA PHE A 502 12.72 25.29 -30.73
C PHE A 502 11.48 25.49 -29.85
N GLU A 503 10.43 26.13 -30.37
CA GLU A 503 9.16 26.39 -29.67
C GLU A 503 8.50 25.11 -29.16
N ARG A 504 8.45 24.06 -30.00
CA ARG A 504 7.85 22.76 -29.62
C ARG A 504 8.57 22.06 -28.47
N VAL A 505 9.85 22.34 -28.28
CA VAL A 505 10.72 21.59 -27.36
C VAL A 505 11.05 22.37 -26.10
N ILE A 506 11.16 23.70 -26.19
CA ILE A 506 11.74 24.52 -25.14
C ILE A 506 10.97 24.40 -23.81
N GLY A 507 9.63 24.37 -23.84
CA GLY A 507 8.81 24.23 -22.63
C GLY A 507 9.08 22.97 -21.81
N SER A 508 9.57 21.90 -22.46
CA SER A 508 9.86 20.63 -21.78
C SER A 508 11.28 20.52 -21.20
N VAL A 509 12.23 21.27 -21.76
CA VAL A 509 13.65 21.25 -21.35
C VAL A 509 14.04 22.50 -20.57
N LEU A 510 13.10 23.40 -20.32
CA LEU A 510 13.34 24.65 -19.61
C LEU A 510 13.63 24.39 -18.13
N SER A 511 14.83 24.77 -17.73
CA SER A 511 15.33 24.76 -16.36
C SER A 511 16.33 25.91 -16.21
N GLU A 512 16.76 26.21 -14.98
CA GLU A 512 17.76 27.25 -14.71
C GLU A 512 19.06 27.02 -15.52
N ASP A 513 19.61 25.81 -15.48
CA ASP A 513 20.78 25.41 -16.27
C ASP A 513 20.61 25.66 -17.77
N MET A 514 19.40 25.40 -18.27
CA MET A 514 19.09 25.60 -19.68
C MET A 514 19.04 27.10 -20.01
N LEU A 515 18.42 27.93 -19.16
CA LEU A 515 18.43 29.39 -19.32
C LEU A 515 19.85 29.94 -19.31
N LEU A 516 20.70 29.47 -18.41
CA LEU A 516 22.11 29.85 -18.33
C LEU A 516 22.86 29.49 -19.63
N GLY A 517 22.66 28.27 -20.13
CA GLY A 517 23.24 27.82 -21.40
C GLY A 517 22.74 28.64 -22.60
N LEU A 518 21.42 28.89 -22.66
CA LEU A 518 20.77 29.67 -23.71
C LEU A 518 21.25 31.12 -23.71
N PHE A 519 21.24 31.82 -22.58
CA PHE A 519 21.67 33.22 -22.53
C PHE A 519 23.15 33.38 -22.88
N ARG A 520 24.02 32.44 -22.47
CA ARG A 520 25.43 32.44 -22.88
C ARG A 520 25.58 32.21 -24.39
N GLY A 521 24.83 31.27 -24.96
CA GLY A 521 24.83 31.01 -26.40
C GLY A 521 24.26 32.16 -27.22
N LEU A 522 23.17 32.78 -26.75
CA LEU A 522 22.47 33.88 -27.43
C LEU A 522 23.32 35.14 -27.55
N ARG A 523 24.29 35.36 -26.67
CA ARG A 523 25.27 36.45 -26.80
C ARG A 523 26.26 36.27 -27.95
N LEU A 524 26.35 35.06 -28.51
CA LEU A 524 27.28 34.71 -29.59
C LEU A 524 26.58 34.57 -30.95
N VAL A 525 25.25 34.75 -31.03
CA VAL A 525 24.48 34.69 -32.28
C VAL A 525 24.10 36.09 -32.75
N PRO A 526 23.74 36.29 -34.03
CA PRO A 526 23.27 37.58 -34.52
C PRO A 526 22.04 38.07 -33.74
N ALA A 527 21.96 39.39 -33.48
CA ALA A 527 20.91 40.00 -32.66
C ALA A 527 19.48 39.66 -33.15
N SER A 528 19.26 39.50 -34.47
CA SER A 528 17.97 39.11 -35.03
C SER A 528 17.53 37.69 -34.64
N VAL A 529 18.49 36.75 -34.59
CA VAL A 529 18.23 35.37 -34.14
C VAL A 529 18.00 35.38 -32.63
N ALA A 530 18.82 36.12 -31.89
CA ALA A 530 18.68 36.22 -30.44
C ALA A 530 17.32 36.81 -30.03
N ALA A 531 16.86 37.88 -30.68
CA ALA A 531 15.55 38.48 -30.45
C ALA A 531 14.40 37.51 -30.73
N SER A 532 14.49 36.72 -31.81
CA SER A 532 13.46 35.74 -32.17
C SER A 532 13.35 34.62 -31.14
N ILE A 533 14.49 34.10 -30.66
CA ILE A 533 14.54 33.06 -29.63
C ILE A 533 14.08 33.60 -28.27
N VAL A 534 14.45 34.84 -27.91
CA VAL A 534 13.98 35.48 -26.67
C VAL A 534 12.47 35.69 -26.73
N GLY A 535 11.90 36.13 -27.86
CA GLY A 535 10.44 36.22 -28.02
C GLY A 535 9.74 34.87 -27.85
N CYS A 536 10.34 33.78 -28.36
CA CYS A 536 9.82 32.42 -28.15
C CYS A 536 9.91 31.97 -26.67
N LEU A 537 11.01 32.32 -25.99
CA LEU A 537 11.17 32.05 -24.55
C LEU A 537 10.12 32.82 -23.75
N GLU A 538 9.93 34.11 -24.01
CA GLU A 538 8.93 34.94 -23.33
C GLU A 538 7.49 34.47 -23.57
N ALA A 539 7.21 33.91 -24.74
CA ALA A 539 5.93 33.27 -25.06
C ALA A 539 5.73 31.90 -24.39
N THR A 540 6.79 31.28 -23.85
CA THR A 540 6.71 29.98 -23.20
C THR A 540 6.16 30.13 -21.77
N PRO A 541 5.02 29.52 -21.40
CA PRO A 541 4.38 29.72 -20.09
C PRO A 541 5.29 29.48 -18.88
N ARG A 542 6.21 28.50 -18.98
CA ARG A 542 7.16 28.16 -17.91
C ARG A 542 8.31 29.16 -17.76
N TYR A 543 8.54 30.06 -18.73
CA TYR A 543 9.70 30.95 -18.74
C TYR A 543 9.72 31.92 -17.58
N GLN A 544 8.61 32.61 -17.32
CA GLN A 544 8.54 33.57 -16.21
C GLN A 544 8.77 32.87 -14.87
N LEU A 545 8.11 31.73 -14.63
CA LEU A 545 8.31 30.94 -13.42
C LEU A 545 9.75 30.46 -13.26
N THR A 546 10.39 30.01 -14.35
CA THR A 546 11.79 29.56 -14.31
C THR A 546 12.73 30.72 -14.04
N LEU A 547 12.40 31.92 -14.55
CA LEU A 547 13.17 33.14 -14.32
C LEU A 547 13.05 33.64 -12.88
N ASP A 548 11.85 33.61 -12.30
CA ASP A 548 11.58 34.06 -10.93
C ASP A 548 12.30 33.17 -9.89
N LEU A 549 12.52 31.90 -10.23
CA LEU A 549 13.24 30.93 -9.41
C LEU A 549 14.74 30.86 -9.72
N ALA A 550 15.22 31.57 -10.75
CA ALA A 550 16.61 31.48 -11.19
C ALA A 550 17.57 32.26 -10.29
N SER A 551 18.83 31.81 -10.22
CA SER A 551 19.88 32.52 -9.51
C SER A 551 20.17 33.91 -10.08
N HIS A 552 20.81 34.75 -9.25
CA HIS A 552 21.23 36.09 -9.62
C HIS A 552 22.12 36.11 -10.89
N ASP A 553 22.91 35.07 -11.13
CA ASP A 553 23.77 34.95 -12.32
C ASP A 553 22.95 34.84 -13.62
N VAL A 554 21.84 34.10 -13.60
CA VAL A 554 20.94 33.99 -14.75
C VAL A 554 20.23 35.32 -15.02
N LEU A 555 19.79 36.01 -13.97
CA LEU A 555 19.16 37.33 -14.08
C LEU A 555 20.14 38.40 -14.59
N ALA A 556 21.39 38.38 -14.13
CA ALA A 556 22.44 39.25 -14.62
C ALA A 556 22.75 38.99 -16.10
N LEU A 557 22.82 37.73 -16.52
CA LEU A 557 23.00 37.35 -17.92
C LEU A 557 21.82 37.76 -18.80
N ARG A 558 20.59 37.62 -18.32
CA ARG A 558 19.39 38.13 -19.02
C ARG A 558 19.47 39.64 -19.21
N THR A 559 19.78 40.38 -18.15
CA THR A 559 19.88 41.85 -18.21
C THR A 559 20.94 42.30 -19.23
N GLN A 560 22.10 41.64 -19.23
CA GLN A 560 23.15 41.89 -20.23
C GLN A 560 22.67 41.55 -21.64
N LEU A 561 21.98 40.42 -21.83
CA LEU A 561 21.42 40.03 -23.13
C LEU A 561 20.40 41.06 -23.63
N MET A 562 19.47 41.50 -22.79
CA MET A 562 18.46 42.50 -23.18
C MET A 562 19.11 43.84 -23.54
N SER A 563 20.19 44.24 -22.86
CA SER A 563 20.95 45.45 -23.22
C SER A 563 21.68 45.37 -24.56
N LEU A 564 21.89 44.16 -25.10
CA LEU A 564 22.48 43.93 -26.43
C LEU A 564 21.41 43.85 -27.53
N LEU A 565 20.14 43.63 -27.17
CA LEU A 565 19.02 43.51 -28.10
C LEU A 565 18.28 44.84 -28.31
N HIS A 566 18.44 45.78 -27.39
CA HIS A 566 18.04 47.18 -27.50
C HIS A 566 19.19 48.05 -27.97
#